data_AF-A0A1E5UNZ3-F1
#
_entry.id   AF-A0A1E5UNZ3-F1
#
_cell.length_a   1.000
_cell.length_b   1.000
_cell.length_c   1.000
_cell.angle_alpha   90.00
_cell.angle_beta   90.00
_cell.angle_gamma   90.00
#
_symmetry.space_group_name_H-M   'P 1'
#
loop_
_entity.id
_entity.type
_entity.pdbx_description
1 polymer ?
#
loop_
_entity_poly.entity_id
_entity_poly.type
_entity_poly.pdbx_seq_one_letter_code
_entity_poly.pdbx_strand_id
1 'polypeptide(L)'
;LHVLLTVNPGGGQTEREADANSPSLRGFDVIDAAKAAVERSCPRTVSCADIVAFAARDSISLTGSVLYQVPAGRRDGRVSNATEASANLPLFFFTAKQLTKRFTEKGLSM
;
A
#
# COMPACT_ATOMS: atom_id res chain seq x y z
N LEU A 1 -3.39 -4.30 -5.55
CA LEU A 1 -2.77 -3.07 -4.97
C LEU A 1 -1.61 -2.65 -5.89
N HIS A 2 -1.51 -1.37 -6.30
CA HIS A 2 -0.61 -0.94 -7.38
C HIS A 2 0.89 -1.12 -7.07
N VAL A 3 1.33 -0.78 -5.86
CA VAL A 3 2.74 -0.89 -5.43
C VAL A 3 3.27 -2.33 -5.32
N LEU A 4 2.38 -3.33 -5.26
CA LEU A 4 2.80 -4.73 -5.24
C LEU A 4 3.08 -5.29 -6.64
N LEU A 5 2.65 -4.61 -7.70
CA LEU A 5 2.90 -5.07 -9.06
C LEU A 5 4.37 -4.82 -9.45
N THR A 6 4.97 -5.82 -10.10
CA THR A 6 6.36 -5.78 -10.62
C THR A 6 6.42 -5.49 -12.12
N VAL A 7 5.26 -5.41 -12.77
CA VAL A 7 5.14 -5.08 -14.19
C VAL A 7 4.03 -4.06 -14.38
N ASN A 8 4.26 -3.09 -15.26
CA ASN A 8 3.22 -2.19 -15.77
C ASN A 8 2.82 -2.62 -17.18
N PRO A 9 1.58 -3.11 -17.42
CA PRO A 9 1.13 -3.51 -18.76
C PRO A 9 1.17 -2.37 -19.79
N GLY A 10 1.10 -1.11 -19.34
CA GLY A 10 1.20 0.08 -20.19
C GLY A 10 2.64 0.51 -20.53
N GLY A 11 3.66 -0.20 -20.02
CA GLY A 11 5.07 0.17 -20.14
C GLY A 11 5.53 1.22 -19.13
N GLY A 12 6.84 1.34 -18.94
CA GLY A 12 7.46 2.22 -17.94
C GLY A 12 7.60 1.58 -16.56
N GLN A 13 8.09 2.39 -15.60
CA GLN A 13 8.38 1.94 -14.24
C GLN A 13 7.11 1.77 -13.40
N THR A 14 7.12 0.77 -12.54
CA THR A 14 6.07 0.51 -11.55
C THR A 14 6.17 1.46 -10.37
N GLU A 15 5.10 1.59 -9.57
CA GLU A 15 5.17 2.29 -8.29
C GLU A 15 6.24 1.71 -7.35
N ARG A 16 6.51 0.41 -7.43
CA ARG A 16 7.56 -0.26 -6.64
C ARG A 16 8.95 0.32 -6.93
N GLU A 17 9.18 0.70 -8.19
CA GLU A 17 10.45 1.22 -8.69
C GLU A 17 10.56 2.75 -8.59
N ALA A 18 9.49 3.44 -8.19
CA ALA A 18 9.51 4.89 -8.04
C ALA A 18 10.53 5.33 -6.98
N ASP A 19 11.16 6.48 -7.19
CA ASP A 19 12.21 7.03 -6.30
C ASP A 19 11.77 7.15 -4.82
N ALA A 20 10.48 7.41 -4.58
CA ALA A 20 9.93 7.50 -3.24
C ALA A 20 9.83 6.13 -2.53
N ASN A 21 9.73 5.03 -3.30
CA ASN A 21 9.56 3.67 -2.79
C ASN A 21 10.84 2.83 -2.88
N SER A 22 11.73 3.06 -3.84
CA SER A 22 12.99 2.32 -3.97
C SER A 22 14.18 3.22 -3.61
N PRO A 23 15.04 2.84 -2.64
CA PRO A 23 15.13 1.56 -1.92
C PRO A 23 14.41 1.53 -0.55
N SER A 24 13.42 2.39 -0.31
CA SER A 24 12.83 2.65 1.02
C SER A 24 11.79 1.61 1.48
N LEU A 25 10.78 1.36 0.65
CA LEU A 25 9.66 0.47 0.92
C LEU A 25 10.11 -1.00 0.88
N ARG A 26 9.67 -1.79 1.86
CA ARG A 26 10.13 -3.16 2.12
C ARG A 26 9.01 -4.04 2.67
N GLY A 27 9.29 -5.34 2.82
CA GLY A 27 8.34 -6.33 3.34
C GLY A 27 7.44 -6.96 2.27
N PHE A 28 7.81 -6.82 0.99
CA PHE A 28 7.08 -7.46 -0.12
C PHE A 28 7.02 -8.98 0.03
N ASP A 29 8.12 -9.60 0.46
CA ASP A 29 8.26 -11.02 0.75
C ASP A 29 7.32 -11.50 1.87
N VAL A 30 7.13 -10.68 2.91
CA VAL A 30 6.19 -10.97 3.99
C VAL A 30 4.74 -10.97 3.48
N ILE A 31 4.39 -10.02 2.60
CA ILE A 31 3.07 -9.96 1.98
C ILE A 31 2.85 -11.15 1.04
N ASP A 32 3.86 -11.55 0.27
CA ASP A 32 3.79 -12.73 -0.62
C ASP A 32 3.59 -14.02 0.19
N ALA A 33 4.31 -14.19 1.30
CA ALA A 33 4.14 -15.33 2.20
C ALA A 33 2.75 -15.37 2.84
N ALA A 34 2.25 -14.21 3.30
CA ALA A 34 0.90 -14.08 3.83
C ALA A 34 -0.16 -14.43 2.77
N LYS A 35 -0.01 -13.94 1.53
CA LYS A 35 -0.90 -14.27 0.41
C LYS A 35 -0.90 -15.77 0.13
N ALA A 36 0.26 -16.42 0.08
CA ALA A 36 0.37 -17.86 -0.14
C ALA A 36 -0.28 -18.68 0.99
N ALA A 37 -0.17 -18.24 2.24
CA ALA A 37 -0.85 -18.88 3.36
C ALA A 37 -2.38 -18.73 3.27
N VAL A 38 -2.87 -17.53 2.96
CA VAL A 38 -4.30 -17.25 2.81
C VAL A 38 -4.90 -18.02 1.64
N GLU A 39 -4.23 -18.07 0.49
CA GLU A 39 -4.70 -18.81 -0.69
C GLU A 39 -4.80 -20.32 -0.47
N ARG A 40 -3.96 -20.90 0.42
CA ARG A 40 -4.09 -22.31 0.81
C ARG A 40 -5.36 -22.58 1.62
N SER A 41 -5.80 -21.61 2.41
CA SER A 41 -6.98 -21.73 3.26
C SER A 41 -8.27 -21.34 2.54
N CYS A 42 -8.23 -20.26 1.74
CA CYS A 42 -9.37 -19.73 1.00
C CYS A 42 -8.95 -19.23 -0.40
N PRO A 43 -8.85 -20.14 -1.38
CA PRO A 43 -8.43 -19.81 -2.73
C PRO A 43 -9.27 -18.69 -3.36
N ARG A 44 -8.61 -17.74 -4.02
CA ARG A 44 -9.20 -16.65 -4.82
C ARG A 44 -10.23 -15.80 -4.07
N THR A 45 -10.14 -15.74 -2.74
CA THR A 45 -11.15 -15.09 -1.90
C THR A 45 -10.68 -13.72 -1.40
N VAL A 46 -9.46 -13.64 -0.86
CA VAL A 46 -8.95 -12.42 -0.23
C VAL A 46 -8.04 -11.66 -1.20
N SER A 47 -8.31 -10.39 -1.44
CA SER A 47 -7.47 -9.55 -2.31
C SER A 47 -6.13 -9.22 -1.65
N CYS A 48 -5.10 -8.94 -2.46
CA CYS A 48 -3.83 -8.46 -1.92
C CYS A 48 -3.99 -7.08 -1.24
N ALA A 49 -4.92 -6.25 -1.73
CA ALA A 49 -5.28 -4.99 -1.11
C ALA A 49 -5.80 -5.16 0.34
N ASP A 50 -6.66 -6.14 0.59
CA ASP A 50 -7.13 -6.42 1.95
C ASP A 50 -6.05 -7.07 2.81
N ILE A 51 -5.21 -7.95 2.26
CA ILE A 51 -4.08 -8.54 2.98
C ILE A 51 -3.14 -7.45 3.53
N VAL A 52 -2.80 -6.44 2.72
CA VAL A 52 -1.96 -5.34 3.18
C VAL A 52 -2.65 -4.50 4.27
N ALA A 53 -3.95 -4.22 4.12
CA ALA A 53 -4.70 -3.47 5.11
C ALA A 53 -4.80 -4.21 6.46
N PHE A 54 -4.99 -5.53 6.42
CA PHE A 54 -4.99 -6.39 7.61
C PHE A 54 -3.60 -6.53 8.23
N ALA A 55 -2.57 -6.73 7.41
CA ALA A 55 -1.19 -6.79 7.89
C ALA A 55 -0.78 -5.50 8.62
N ALA A 56 -1.20 -4.33 8.13
CA ALA A 56 -0.96 -3.06 8.80
C ALA A 56 -1.64 -2.98 10.19
N ARG A 57 -2.93 -3.34 10.27
CA ARG A 57 -3.67 -3.42 11.55
C ARG A 57 -3.00 -4.39 12.52
N ASP A 58 -2.66 -5.59 12.05
CA ASP A 58 -2.12 -6.64 12.90
C ASP A 58 -0.70 -6.29 13.37
N SER A 59 0.11 -5.62 12.53
CA SER A 59 1.42 -5.09 12.92
C SER A 59 1.32 -4.08 14.08
N ILE A 60 0.35 -3.16 14.02
CA ILE A 60 0.10 -2.20 15.10
C ILE A 60 -0.36 -2.92 16.37
N SER A 61 -1.26 -3.90 16.25
CA SER A 61 -1.71 -4.72 17.38
C SER A 61 -0.56 -5.46 18.07
N LEU A 62 0.39 -6.01 17.32
CA LEU A 62 1.54 -6.74 17.85
C LEU A 62 2.51 -5.84 18.62
N THR A 63 2.57 -4.54 18.29
CA THR A 63 3.42 -3.56 18.99
C THR A 63 2.80 -3.00 20.27
N GLY A 64 1.68 -3.56 20.74
CA GLY A 64 1.03 -3.17 22.01
C GLY A 64 0.11 -1.95 21.89
N SER A 65 -0.39 -1.66 20.68
CA SER A 65 -1.21 -0.48 20.39
C SER A 65 -2.71 -0.82 20.23
N VAL A 66 -3.49 0.13 19.69
CA VAL A 66 -4.95 0.11 19.57
C VAL A 66 -5.46 -1.05 18.70
N LEU A 67 -6.48 -1.75 19.19
CA LEU A 67 -7.28 -2.69 18.40
C LEU A 67 -8.41 -1.95 17.68
N TYR A 68 -8.46 -2.06 16.35
CA TYR A 68 -9.55 -1.51 15.54
C TYR A 68 -9.91 -2.46 14.40
N GLN A 69 -11.18 -2.46 14.01
CA GLN A 69 -11.63 -3.26 12.87
C GLN A 69 -11.31 -2.53 11.57
N VAL A 70 -10.78 -3.27 10.59
CA VAL A 70 -10.53 -2.76 9.24
C VAL A 70 -11.60 -3.32 8.32
N PRO A 71 -12.37 -2.47 7.61
CA PRO A 71 -13.34 -2.93 6.61
C PRO A 71 -12.65 -3.76 5.52
N ALA A 72 -13.30 -4.85 5.11
CA ALA A 72 -12.86 -5.71 4.01
C ALA A 72 -13.56 -5.36 2.69
N GLY A 73 -13.17 -6.01 1.60
CA GLY A 73 -13.82 -5.92 0.29
C GLY A 73 -13.07 -5.08 -0.73
N ARG A 74 -11.84 -4.64 -0.45
CA ARG A 74 -11.00 -3.98 -1.45
C ARG A 74 -10.68 -4.97 -2.57
N ARG A 75 -10.52 -4.46 -3.79
CA ARG A 75 -10.11 -5.26 -4.95
C ARG A 75 -8.72 -4.84 -5.42
N ASP A 76 -8.06 -5.75 -6.12
CA ASP A 76 -6.71 -5.51 -6.61
C ASP A 76 -6.70 -4.62 -7.86
N GLY A 77 -6.04 -3.47 -7.75
CA GLY A 77 -5.70 -2.65 -8.91
C GLY A 77 -4.76 -3.38 -9.87
N ARG A 78 -4.86 -3.04 -11.17
CA ARG A 78 -4.20 -3.74 -12.30
C ARG A 78 -3.15 -2.90 -13.03
N VAL A 79 -2.98 -1.65 -12.61
CA VAL A 79 -2.03 -0.69 -13.17
C VAL A 79 -1.06 -0.30 -12.07
N SER A 80 0.19 -0.02 -12.43
CA SER A 80 1.20 0.48 -11.50
C SER A 80 2.07 1.46 -12.26
N ASN A 81 2.10 2.71 -11.82
CA ASN A 81 2.79 3.77 -12.54
C ASN A 81 3.62 4.60 -11.56
N ALA A 82 4.94 4.64 -11.77
CA ALA A 82 5.85 5.41 -10.93
C ALA A 82 5.48 6.89 -10.80
N THR A 83 4.87 7.50 -11.81
CA THR A 83 4.47 8.92 -11.74
C THR A 83 3.33 9.15 -10.74
N GLU A 84 2.47 8.16 -10.49
CA GLU A 84 1.43 8.25 -9.47
C GLU A 84 2.04 8.28 -8.07
N ALA A 85 3.10 7.51 -7.81
CA ALA A 85 3.80 7.56 -6.53
C ALA A 85 4.39 8.97 -6.29
N SER A 86 5.09 9.54 -7.27
CA SER A 86 5.69 10.89 -7.15
C SER A 86 4.64 12.00 -7.04
N ALA A 87 3.48 11.83 -7.67
CA ALA A 87 2.40 12.83 -7.60
C ALA A 87 1.67 12.84 -6.24
N ASN A 88 1.63 11.70 -5.55
CA ASN A 88 0.74 11.48 -4.40
C ASN A 88 1.46 11.28 -3.07
N LEU A 89 2.73 10.85 -3.07
CA LEU A 89 3.49 10.69 -1.83
C LEU A 89 4.08 12.04 -1.40
N PRO A 90 3.89 12.44 -0.13
CA PRO A 90 4.50 13.65 0.39
C PRO A 90 6.02 13.48 0.50
N LEU A 91 6.77 14.54 0.20
CA LEU A 91 8.23 14.54 0.36
C LEU A 91 8.61 14.91 1.79
N PHE A 92 9.74 14.38 2.26
CA PHE A 92 10.22 14.55 3.63
C PHE A 92 10.49 16.02 4.03
N PHE A 93 10.69 16.90 3.06
CA PHE A 93 10.97 18.33 3.26
C PHE A 93 9.74 19.24 3.10
N PHE A 94 8.53 18.68 3.01
CA PHE A 94 7.30 19.47 2.96
C PHE A 94 7.02 20.16 4.31
N THR A 95 6.57 21.41 4.23
CA THR A 95 6.04 22.17 5.37
C THR A 95 4.70 21.60 5.84
N ALA A 96 4.29 21.89 7.08
CA ALA A 96 2.99 21.48 7.62
C ALA A 96 1.82 21.88 6.71
N LYS A 97 1.84 23.10 6.14
CA LYS A 97 0.80 23.57 5.21
C LYS A 97 0.74 22.74 3.93
N GLN A 98 1.89 22.33 3.40
CA GLN A 98 1.94 21.45 2.22
C GLN A 98 1.42 20.05 2.56
N LEU A 99 1.78 19.51 3.71
CA LEU A 99 1.27 18.21 4.19
C LEU A 99 -0.24 18.24 4.36
N THR A 100 -0.81 19.23 5.07
CA THR A 100 -2.27 19.37 5.22
C THR A 100 -2.97 19.39 3.86
N LYS A 101 -2.44 20.17 2.90
CA LYS A 101 -3.00 20.22 1.54
C LYS A 101 -3.01 18.83 0.88
N ARG A 102 -1.90 18.07 0.96
CA ARG A 102 -1.80 16.73 0.36
C ARG A 102 -2.76 15.72 0.99
N PHE A 103 -2.95 15.79 2.30
CA PHE A 103 -3.91 14.92 2.99
C PHE A 103 -5.35 15.26 2.59
N THR A 104 -5.71 16.54 2.51
CA THR A 104 -7.02 16.97 2.03
C THR A 104 -7.29 16.56 0.59
N GLU A 105 -6.30 16.58 -0.31
CA GLU A 105 -6.41 16.05 -1.69
C GLU A 105 -6.78 14.55 -1.72
N LYS A 106 -6.59 13.81 -0.61
CA LYS A 106 -6.99 12.41 -0.43
C LYS A 106 -8.26 12.22 0.39
N GLY A 107 -8.99 13.30 0.67
CA GLY A 107 -10.19 13.25 1.51
C GLY A 107 -9.88 13.03 2.99
N LEU A 108 -8.62 13.20 3.41
CA LEU A 108 -8.20 13.12 4.80
C LEU A 108 -8.11 14.54 5.35
N SER A 109 -9.25 15.10 5.78
CA SER A 109 -9.26 16.36 6.51
C SER A 109 -8.82 16.13 7.96
N MET A 110 -8.19 17.15 8.55
CA MET A 110 -8.01 17.24 10.00
C MET A 110 -9.30 17.69 10.66
#